data_AF-A0A7K4C896-F1
#
_entry.id   AF-A0A7K4C896-F1
#
_cell.length_a   1.000
_cell.length_b   1.000
_cell.length_c   1.000
_cell.angle_alpha   90.00
_cell.angle_beta   90.00
_cell.angle_gamma   90.00
#
_symmetry.space_group_name_H-M   'P 1'
#
loop_
_entity.id
_entity.type
_entity.pdbx_description
1 polymer ?
#
loop_
_entity_poly.entity_id
_entity_poly.type
_entity_poly.pdbx_seq_one_letter_code
_entity_poly.pdbx_strand_id
1 'polypeptide(L)'
;MKIIQGKKQDFFDFINNLIEKDRIAIISHNDLDGITSTIIINEILKIKSLKYDYLKFIDYKKRIFLDLEKELKEKKINKIFITDISLEIFKEDMKEIKKNFEFFVIDHHPSYPSSFKKIKNIIRTVSEDCASFTLFNLMNEYIKKYNKHYKFSKERLKFLRTLICATMISEFSYNKKSNFLFIKEFYPKVKIKTIYNSYIG
;
A
#
# COMPACT_ATOMS: atom_id res chain seq x y z
N MET A 1 10.61 -7.59 5.11
CA MET A 1 10.08 -6.23 5.25
C MET A 1 10.55 -5.62 6.57
N LYS A 2 11.15 -4.43 6.54
CA LYS A 2 11.59 -3.70 7.76
C LYS A 2 10.70 -2.48 7.96
N ILE A 3 9.90 -2.47 9.02
CA ILE A 3 9.04 -1.35 9.40
C ILE A 3 9.87 -0.34 10.21
N ILE A 4 9.84 0.93 9.82
CA ILE A 4 10.50 2.06 10.49
C ILE A 4 9.52 2.92 11.31
N GLN A 5 8.21 2.82 11.04
CA GLN A 5 7.15 3.48 11.81
C GLN A 5 5.89 2.60 11.83
N GLY A 6 5.22 2.56 12.99
CA GLY A 6 3.99 1.78 13.20
C GLY A 6 4.25 0.31 13.49
N LYS A 7 3.17 -0.46 13.59
CA LYS A 7 3.20 -1.90 13.82
C LYS A 7 2.26 -2.60 12.84
N LYS A 8 2.61 -3.84 12.45
CA LYS A 8 1.71 -4.69 11.65
C LYS A 8 0.33 -4.86 12.29
N GLN A 9 0.29 -4.90 13.62
CA GLN A 9 -0.95 -5.03 14.36
C GLN A 9 -1.89 -3.83 14.13
N ASP A 10 -1.36 -2.62 13.96
CA ASP A 10 -2.17 -1.43 13.64
C ASP A 10 -2.93 -1.64 12.31
N PHE A 11 -2.29 -2.25 11.31
CA PHE A 11 -2.93 -2.62 10.05
C PHE A 11 -4.00 -3.68 10.27
N PHE A 12 -3.69 -4.75 11.01
CA PHE A 12 -4.67 -5.82 11.27
C PHE A 12 -5.89 -5.31 12.03
N ASP A 13 -5.69 -4.45 13.02
CA ASP A 13 -6.76 -3.85 13.81
C ASP A 13 -7.63 -2.94 12.93
N PHE A 14 -7.01 -2.12 12.08
CA PHE A 14 -7.74 -1.30 11.10
C PHE A 14 -8.60 -2.15 10.17
N ILE A 15 -8.05 -3.21 9.56
CA ILE A 15 -8.80 -4.12 8.68
C ILE A 15 -9.93 -4.83 9.43
N ASN A 16 -9.69 -5.29 10.67
CA ASN A 16 -10.70 -6.00 11.45
C ASN A 16 -11.86 -5.10 11.88
N ASN A 17 -11.60 -3.81 12.09
CA ASN A 17 -12.61 -2.82 12.46
C ASN A 17 -13.47 -2.36 11.27
N LEU A 18 -13.15 -2.76 10.03
CA LEU A 18 -13.99 -2.46 8.87
C LEU A 18 -15.27 -3.29 8.88
N ILE A 19 -16.39 -2.61 8.62
CA ILE A 19 -17.74 -3.17 8.61
C ILE A 19 -18.51 -2.75 7.36
N GLU A 20 -19.60 -3.44 7.03
CA GLU A 20 -20.36 -3.25 5.79
C GLU A 20 -20.93 -1.82 5.61
N LYS A 21 -21.22 -1.13 6.72
CA LYS A 21 -21.71 0.26 6.70
C LYS A 21 -20.62 1.29 6.43
N ASP A 22 -19.34 0.90 6.50
CA ASP A 22 -18.24 1.83 6.23
C ASP A 22 -18.24 2.24 4.77
N ARG A 23 -17.95 3.52 4.54
CA ARG A 23 -17.82 4.13 3.22
C ARG A 23 -16.33 4.33 2.98
N ILE A 24 -15.75 3.49 2.13
CA ILE A 24 -14.30 3.30 2.07
C ILE A 24 -13.73 4.01 0.85
N ALA A 25 -12.71 4.84 1.05
CA ALA A 25 -11.91 5.42 -0.03
C ALA A 25 -10.53 4.77 -0.12
N ILE A 26 -10.00 4.69 -1.34
CA ILE A 26 -8.59 4.40 -1.60
C ILE A 26 -8.00 5.62 -2.31
N ILE A 27 -6.93 6.17 -1.75
CA ILE A 27 -6.18 7.30 -2.31
C ILE A 27 -4.74 6.82 -2.49
N SER A 28 -4.21 6.96 -3.68
CA SER A 28 -2.89 6.43 -4.01
C SER A 28 -2.17 7.29 -5.03
N HIS A 29 -0.85 7.16 -5.13
CA HIS A 29 -0.10 7.76 -6.22
C HIS A 29 -0.43 7.09 -7.56
N ASN A 30 -0.24 7.80 -8.66
CA ASN A 30 -0.68 7.36 -9.99
C ASN A 30 0.37 6.54 -10.76
N ASP A 31 1.48 6.17 -10.12
CA ASP A 31 2.49 5.29 -10.69
C ASP A 31 2.14 3.80 -10.49
N LEU A 32 3.06 2.92 -10.88
CA LEU A 32 2.86 1.49 -10.79
C LEU A 32 2.80 0.99 -9.34
N ASP A 33 3.49 1.61 -8.38
CA ASP A 33 3.46 1.19 -6.98
C ASP A 33 2.13 1.58 -6.32
N GLY A 34 1.66 2.80 -6.55
CA GLY A 34 0.34 3.24 -6.10
C GLY A 34 -0.82 2.46 -6.74
N ILE A 35 -0.79 2.24 -8.05
CA ILE A 35 -1.80 1.42 -8.75
C ILE A 35 -1.81 -0.01 -8.22
N THR A 36 -0.63 -0.61 -8.02
CA THR A 36 -0.54 -1.98 -7.50
C THR A 36 -1.02 -2.04 -6.04
N SER A 37 -0.67 -1.05 -5.22
CA SER A 37 -1.15 -0.92 -3.84
C SER A 37 -2.67 -0.89 -3.78
N THR A 38 -3.31 -0.14 -4.68
CA THR A 38 -4.78 -0.09 -4.81
C THR A 38 -5.37 -1.47 -5.12
N ILE A 39 -4.76 -2.22 -6.04
CA ILE A 39 -5.19 -3.60 -6.36
C ILE A 39 -5.09 -4.50 -5.14
N ILE A 40 -3.99 -4.43 -4.37
CA ILE A 40 -3.83 -5.23 -3.15
C ILE A 40 -4.87 -4.85 -2.09
N ILE A 41 -5.13 -3.56 -1.87
CA ILE A 41 -6.19 -3.10 -0.95
C ILE A 41 -7.55 -3.64 -1.39
N ASN A 42 -7.87 -3.61 -2.68
CA ASN A 42 -9.12 -4.17 -3.18
C ASN A 42 -9.24 -5.69 -2.87
N GLU A 43 -8.14 -6.45 -2.95
CA GLU A 43 -8.15 -7.85 -2.54
C GLU A 43 -8.36 -8.02 -1.03
N ILE A 44 -7.76 -7.15 -0.20
CA ILE A 44 -8.00 -7.13 1.25
C ILE A 44 -9.47 -6.86 1.57
N LEU A 45 -10.10 -5.92 0.87
CA LEU A 45 -11.52 -5.63 1.04
C LEU A 45 -12.39 -6.83 0.62
N LYS A 46 -12.07 -7.50 -0.49
CA LYS A 46 -12.78 -8.72 -0.91
C LYS A 46 -12.67 -9.87 0.09
N ILE A 47 -11.52 -10.05 0.76
CA ILE A 47 -11.36 -11.03 1.85
C ILE A 47 -12.36 -10.77 2.98
N LYS A 48 -12.73 -9.50 3.18
CA LYS A 48 -13.72 -9.04 4.16
C LYS A 48 -15.14 -8.96 3.60
N SER A 49 -15.36 -9.36 2.35
CA SER A 49 -16.62 -9.16 1.62
C SER A 49 -17.05 -7.69 1.55
N LEU A 50 -16.07 -6.78 1.53
CA LEU A 50 -16.26 -5.34 1.41
C LEU A 50 -15.82 -4.84 0.03
N LYS A 51 -16.21 -3.61 -0.29
CA LYS A 51 -15.78 -2.87 -1.49
C LYS A 51 -15.39 -1.46 -1.10
N TYR A 52 -14.60 -0.80 -1.94
CA TYR A 52 -14.41 0.64 -1.84
C TYR A 52 -15.53 1.38 -2.59
N ASP A 53 -15.85 2.59 -2.13
CA ASP A 53 -16.85 3.48 -2.70
C ASP A 53 -16.23 4.62 -3.52
N TYR A 54 -14.94 4.90 -3.27
CA TYR A 54 -14.21 5.95 -3.95
C TYR A 54 -12.76 5.54 -4.17
N LEU A 55 -12.25 5.82 -5.37
CA LEU A 55 -10.86 5.62 -5.73
C LEU A 55 -10.36 6.91 -6.37
N LYS A 56 -9.21 7.39 -5.90
CA LYS A 56 -8.54 8.54 -6.48
C LYS A 56 -7.04 8.28 -6.58
N PHE A 57 -6.52 8.47 -7.78
CA PHE A 57 -5.08 8.61 -7.97
C PHE A 57 -4.69 10.09 -7.90
N ILE A 58 -3.59 10.37 -7.21
CA ILE A 58 -3.11 11.73 -6.97
C ILE A 58 -1.65 11.88 -7.41
N ASP A 59 -1.29 13.10 -7.79
CA ASP A 59 0.10 13.53 -8.02
C ASP A 59 0.64 14.30 -6.80
N TYR A 60 1.95 14.55 -6.77
CA TYR A 60 2.61 15.43 -5.81
C TYR A 60 2.27 16.92 -5.99
N LYS A 61 1.02 17.30 -5.75
CA LYS A 61 0.56 18.70 -5.72
C LYS A 61 0.22 19.11 -4.28
N LYS A 62 0.71 20.26 -3.83
CA LYS A 62 0.39 20.78 -2.49
C LYS A 62 -1.14 20.93 -2.33
N ARG A 63 -1.65 20.67 -1.12
CA ARG A 63 -3.06 20.83 -0.72
C ARG A 63 -4.06 19.87 -1.37
N ILE A 64 -3.61 18.83 -2.08
CA ILE A 64 -4.50 17.88 -2.75
C ILE A 64 -5.52 17.24 -1.80
N PHE A 65 -5.12 17.03 -0.55
CA PHE A 65 -5.96 16.42 0.47
C PHE A 65 -7.04 17.36 0.99
N LEU A 66 -6.79 18.67 1.04
CA LEU A 66 -7.81 19.67 1.36
C LEU A 66 -8.87 19.75 0.26
N ASP A 67 -8.46 19.66 -1.01
CA ASP A 67 -9.40 19.64 -2.14
C ASP A 67 -10.23 18.34 -2.11
N LEU A 68 -9.60 17.22 -1.76
CA LEU A 68 -10.29 15.93 -1.61
C LEU A 68 -11.27 15.90 -0.45
N GLU A 69 -11.06 16.68 0.61
CA GLU A 69 -11.94 16.68 1.78
C GLU A 69 -13.40 16.95 1.38
N LYS A 70 -13.63 17.89 0.46
CA LYS A 70 -14.98 18.18 -0.05
C LYS A 70 -15.57 16.97 -0.77
N GLU A 71 -14.83 16.37 -1.71
CA GLU A 71 -15.27 15.18 -2.46
C GLU A 71 -15.57 13.99 -1.51
N LEU A 72 -14.73 13.78 -0.50
CA LEU A 72 -14.87 12.72 0.49
C LEU A 72 -16.11 12.93 1.37
N LYS A 73 -16.38 14.18 1.80
CA LYS A 73 -17.58 14.55 2.56
C LYS A 73 -18.86 14.34 1.75
N GLU A 74 -18.88 14.77 0.49
CA GLU A 74 -20.03 14.58 -0.41
C GLU A 74 -20.35 13.09 -0.63
N LYS A 75 -19.32 12.25 -0.72
CA LYS A 75 -19.46 10.79 -0.85
C LYS A 75 -19.69 10.07 0.48
N LYS A 76 -19.73 10.82 1.58
CA LYS A 76 -19.90 10.33 2.96
C LYS A 76 -18.85 9.29 3.35
N ILE A 77 -17.62 9.42 2.84
CA ILE A 77 -16.50 8.55 3.18
C ILE A 77 -16.19 8.69 4.67
N ASN A 78 -15.91 7.58 5.35
CA ASN A 78 -15.51 7.58 6.76
C ASN A 78 -14.21 6.79 7.03
N LYS A 79 -13.82 5.89 6.12
CA LYS A 79 -12.58 5.11 6.16
C LYS A 79 -11.73 5.38 4.92
N ILE A 80 -10.44 5.63 5.09
CA ILE A 80 -9.54 5.96 3.98
C ILE A 80 -8.27 5.12 4.03
N PHE A 81 -7.96 4.43 2.94
CA PHE A 81 -6.61 3.92 2.70
C PHE A 81 -5.82 4.94 1.91
N ILE A 82 -4.60 5.23 2.36
CA ILE A 82 -3.67 6.12 1.66
C ILE A 82 -2.37 5.35 1.41
N THR A 83 -1.89 5.37 0.18
CA THR A 83 -0.71 4.58 -0.22
C THR A 83 0.22 5.36 -1.11
N ASP A 84 1.52 5.21 -0.85
CA ASP A 84 2.58 5.65 -1.77
C ASP A 84 2.65 7.17 -2.05
N ILE A 85 2.32 8.00 -1.05
CA ILE A 85 2.13 9.44 -1.26
C ILE A 85 3.27 10.33 -0.76
N SER A 86 4.38 9.81 -0.25
CA SER A 86 5.40 10.62 0.41
C SER A 86 4.83 11.53 1.51
N LEU A 87 4.53 10.94 2.68
CA LEU A 87 3.82 11.58 3.79
C LEU A 87 4.34 12.96 4.19
N GLU A 88 5.64 13.24 4.11
CA GLU A 88 6.24 14.54 4.45
C GLU A 88 5.66 15.70 3.64
N ILE A 89 5.33 15.47 2.36
CA ILE A 89 4.76 16.50 1.49
C ILE A 89 3.37 16.94 1.99
N PHE A 90 2.64 16.03 2.64
CA PHE A 90 1.24 16.21 2.99
C PHE A 90 0.99 16.35 4.49
N LYS A 91 2.03 16.66 5.28
CA LYS A 91 1.96 16.70 6.75
C LYS A 91 0.82 17.56 7.31
N GLU A 92 0.65 18.77 6.79
CA GLU A 92 -0.40 19.67 7.27
C GLU A 92 -1.79 19.21 6.82
N ASP A 93 -1.94 18.75 5.58
CA ASP A 93 -3.22 18.23 5.10
C ASP A 93 -3.65 16.98 5.90
N MET A 94 -2.71 16.10 6.23
CA MET A 94 -2.95 14.91 7.07
C MET A 94 -3.40 15.28 8.49
N LYS A 95 -2.95 16.42 9.04
CA LYS A 95 -3.44 16.90 10.34
C LYS A 95 -4.87 17.44 10.28
N GLU A 96 -5.34 17.87 9.10
CA GLU A 96 -6.70 18.36 8.94
C GLU A 96 -7.65 17.20 8.66
N ILE A 97 -7.33 16.35 7.68
CA ILE A 97 -8.15 15.19 7.31
C ILE A 97 -8.42 14.27 8.49
N LYS A 98 -7.45 14.06 9.38
CA LYS A 98 -7.61 13.19 10.56
C LYS A 98 -8.75 13.61 11.51
N LYS A 99 -9.20 14.87 11.43
CA LYS A 99 -10.31 15.36 12.27
C LYS A 99 -11.65 14.80 11.80
N ASN A 100 -11.77 14.51 10.51
CA ASN A 100 -13.03 14.17 9.85
C ASN A 100 -13.09 12.72 9.37
N PHE A 101 -11.94 12.07 9.19
CA PHE A 101 -11.85 10.71 8.65
C PHE A 101 -10.90 9.83 9.43
N GLU A 102 -11.24 8.55 9.52
CA GLU A 102 -10.30 7.53 9.98
C GLU A 102 -9.50 7.02 8.79
N PHE A 103 -8.18 7.14 8.83
CA PHE A 103 -7.32 6.71 7.74
C PHE A 103 -6.31 5.67 8.20
N PHE A 104 -5.78 4.95 7.21
CA PHE A 104 -4.61 4.11 7.34
C PHE A 104 -3.62 4.42 6.21
N VAL A 105 -2.36 4.72 6.56
CA VAL A 105 -1.32 5.05 5.57
C VAL A 105 -0.27 3.95 5.48
N ILE A 106 0.12 3.61 4.25
CA ILE A 106 1.28 2.77 3.96
C ILE A 106 2.18 3.52 2.98
N ASP A 107 3.43 3.73 3.37
CA ASP A 107 4.37 4.52 2.58
C ASP A 107 5.81 4.04 2.81
N HIS A 108 6.66 4.17 1.79
CA HIS A 108 8.07 3.78 1.85
C HIS A 108 9.04 4.93 1.54
N HIS A 109 8.53 6.07 1.09
CA HIS A 109 9.35 7.23 0.75
C HIS A 109 10.26 7.66 1.92
N PRO A 110 11.47 8.17 1.62
CA PRO A 110 12.36 8.73 2.63
C PRO A 110 11.67 9.83 3.45
N SER A 111 11.98 9.92 4.74
CA SER A 111 11.53 11.02 5.59
C SER A 111 12.56 11.45 6.58
N TYR A 112 12.39 12.67 7.06
CA TYR A 112 13.05 13.13 8.27
C TYR A 112 12.43 12.47 9.53
N PRO A 113 13.25 11.96 10.48
CA PRO A 113 12.79 11.11 11.60
C PRO A 113 11.78 11.70 12.59
N SER A 114 11.26 12.91 12.41
CA SER A 114 10.58 13.67 13.46
C SER A 114 9.11 14.04 13.17
N SER A 115 8.65 14.06 11.92
CA SER A 115 7.35 14.65 11.59
C SER A 115 6.11 13.82 11.96
N PHE A 116 6.21 12.49 11.93
CA PHE A 116 5.03 11.60 12.00
C PHE A 116 5.03 10.60 13.15
N LYS A 117 6.06 10.55 13.99
CA LYS A 117 6.23 9.51 15.05
C LYS A 117 5.03 9.33 15.99
N LYS A 118 4.17 10.34 16.14
CA LYS A 118 3.00 10.32 17.04
C LYS A 118 1.67 9.99 16.33
N ILE A 119 1.65 9.86 15.00
CA ILE A 119 0.42 9.57 14.26
C ILE A 119 0.20 8.05 14.22
N LYS A 120 -0.95 7.60 14.73
CA LYS A 120 -1.42 6.21 14.66
C LYS A 120 -1.87 5.85 13.25
N ASN A 121 -2.05 4.56 12.97
CA ASN A 121 -2.53 4.06 11.68
C ASN A 121 -1.63 4.44 10.50
N ILE A 122 -0.32 4.44 10.74
CA ILE A 122 0.68 4.65 9.70
C ILE A 122 1.68 3.51 9.81
N ILE A 123 1.87 2.78 8.71
CA ILE A 123 3.01 1.88 8.53
C ILE A 123 3.96 2.52 7.55
N ARG A 124 5.24 2.61 7.94
CA ARG A 124 6.29 2.98 7.02
C ARG A 124 7.40 1.96 7.01
N THR A 125 7.94 1.72 5.84
CA THR A 125 9.06 0.81 5.62
C THR A 125 10.30 1.56 5.19
N VAL A 126 11.42 0.85 5.16
CA VAL A 126 12.61 1.35 4.46
C VAL A 126 12.32 1.52 2.97
N SER A 127 12.95 2.49 2.33
CA SER A 127 12.64 2.89 0.95
C SER A 127 12.88 1.81 -0.08
N GLU A 128 13.73 0.82 0.22
CA GLU A 128 13.99 -0.31 -0.65
C GLU A 128 12.84 -1.34 -0.70
N ASP A 129 11.84 -1.23 0.19
CA ASP A 129 10.60 -2.02 0.14
C ASP A 129 9.46 -1.12 -0.39
N CYS A 130 9.09 -1.24 -1.67
CA CYS A 130 7.94 -0.53 -2.24
C CYS A 130 6.63 -0.76 -1.45
N ALA A 131 5.71 0.21 -1.50
CA ALA A 131 4.47 0.22 -0.73
C ALA A 131 3.58 -0.98 -1.07
N SER A 132 3.48 -1.35 -2.34
CA SER A 132 2.69 -2.50 -2.78
C SER A 132 3.23 -3.82 -2.25
N PHE A 133 4.56 -4.01 -2.22
CA PHE A 133 5.17 -5.22 -1.64
C PHE A 133 4.95 -5.29 -0.14
N THR A 134 5.03 -4.15 0.53
CA THR A 134 4.68 -4.01 1.95
C THR A 134 3.23 -4.45 2.20
N LEU A 135 2.29 -3.92 1.42
CA LEU A 135 0.87 -4.31 1.45
C LEU A 135 0.65 -5.79 1.17
N PHE A 136 1.32 -6.35 0.17
CA PHE A 136 1.20 -7.77 -0.19
C PHE A 136 1.65 -8.68 0.96
N ASN A 137 2.77 -8.34 1.61
CA ASN A 137 3.24 -9.08 2.79
C ASN A 137 2.26 -8.97 3.96
N LEU A 138 1.75 -7.76 4.24
CA LEU A 138 0.75 -7.54 5.29
C LEU A 138 -0.54 -8.32 5.02
N MET A 139 -1.03 -8.33 3.79
CA MET A 139 -2.20 -9.11 3.37
C MET A 139 -1.98 -10.61 3.62
N ASN A 140 -0.84 -11.17 3.20
CA ASN A 140 -0.55 -12.59 3.41
C ASN A 140 -0.46 -12.96 4.89
N GLU A 141 0.18 -12.10 5.70
CA GLU A 141 0.24 -12.29 7.15
C GLU A 141 -1.15 -12.17 7.81
N TYR A 142 -2.00 -11.25 7.34
CA TYR A 142 -3.38 -11.10 7.78
C TYR A 142 -4.20 -12.37 7.51
N ILE A 143 -4.15 -12.89 6.27
CA ILE A 143 -4.81 -14.15 5.89
C ILE A 143 -4.35 -15.29 6.80
N LYS A 144 -3.03 -15.46 6.97
CA LYS A 144 -2.46 -16.50 7.82
C LYS A 144 -2.92 -16.41 9.27
N LYS A 145 -3.08 -15.20 9.81
CA LYS A 145 -3.42 -14.98 11.22
C LYS A 145 -4.93 -15.02 11.47
N TYR A 146 -5.73 -14.35 10.65
CA TYR A 146 -7.14 -14.07 10.91
C TYR A 146 -8.12 -14.71 9.92
N ASN A 147 -7.66 -15.15 8.74
CA ASN A 147 -8.55 -15.69 7.70
C ASN A 147 -7.96 -16.94 7.04
N LYS A 148 -7.60 -17.93 7.86
CA LYS A 148 -6.83 -19.14 7.47
C LYS A 148 -7.50 -19.98 6.39
N HIS A 149 -8.81 -19.85 6.23
CA HIS A 149 -9.60 -20.57 5.22
C HIS A 149 -9.61 -19.86 3.87
N TYR A 150 -9.33 -18.56 3.83
CA TYR A 150 -9.24 -17.82 2.58
C TYR A 150 -8.04 -18.29 1.76
N LYS A 151 -8.30 -18.65 0.51
CA LYS A 151 -7.28 -19.07 -0.46
C LYS A 151 -7.54 -18.36 -1.77
N PHE A 152 -6.52 -17.67 -2.27
CA PHE A 152 -6.52 -17.22 -3.65
C PHE A 152 -6.50 -18.42 -4.59
N SER A 153 -7.14 -18.30 -5.76
CA SER A 153 -6.85 -19.21 -6.86
C SER A 153 -5.38 -19.11 -7.25
N LYS A 154 -4.83 -20.18 -7.83
CA LYS A 154 -3.43 -20.22 -8.27
C LYS A 154 -3.14 -19.10 -9.26
N GLU A 155 -4.07 -18.84 -10.16
CA GLU A 155 -4.01 -17.81 -11.20
C GLU A 155 -4.02 -16.42 -10.57
N ARG A 156 -4.89 -16.17 -9.58
CA ARG A 156 -4.96 -14.87 -8.91
C ARG A 156 -3.70 -14.60 -8.10
N LEU A 157 -3.21 -15.59 -7.35
CA LEU A 157 -1.96 -15.45 -6.60
C LEU A 157 -0.77 -15.20 -7.53
N LYS A 158 -0.69 -15.94 -8.65
CA LYS A 158 0.34 -15.73 -9.68
C LYS A 158 0.27 -14.31 -10.23
N PHE A 159 -0.91 -13.83 -10.61
CA PHE A 159 -1.13 -12.47 -11.09
C PHE A 159 -0.64 -11.42 -10.10
N LEU A 160 -1.08 -11.49 -8.83
CA LEU A 160 -0.68 -10.52 -7.81
C LEU A 160 0.83 -10.50 -7.62
N ARG A 161 1.47 -11.68 -7.56
CA ARG A 161 2.92 -11.75 -7.39
C ARG A 161 3.71 -11.27 -8.60
N THR A 162 3.21 -11.50 -9.82
CA THR A 162 3.80 -10.94 -11.04
C THR A 162 3.71 -9.42 -11.05
N LEU A 163 2.58 -8.86 -10.61
CA LEU A 163 2.40 -7.42 -10.51
C LEU A 163 3.39 -6.81 -9.50
N ILE A 164 3.52 -7.41 -8.31
CA ILE A 164 4.53 -7.02 -7.32
C ILE A 164 5.96 -7.10 -7.89
N CYS A 165 6.26 -8.14 -8.68
CA CYS A 165 7.56 -8.28 -9.34
C CYS A 165 7.81 -7.11 -10.31
N ALA A 166 6.83 -6.73 -11.11
CA ALA A 166 6.93 -5.60 -12.04
C ALA A 166 7.15 -4.29 -11.27
N THR A 167 6.40 -4.06 -10.19
CA THR A 167 6.57 -2.89 -9.33
C THR A 167 7.95 -2.84 -8.69
N MET A 168 8.48 -3.96 -8.17
CA MET A 168 9.82 -3.97 -7.60
C MET A 168 10.91 -3.59 -8.60
N ILE A 169 10.73 -3.92 -9.88
CA ILE A 169 11.66 -3.55 -10.95
C ILE A 169 11.53 -2.06 -11.28
N SER A 170 10.30 -1.54 -11.37
CA SER A 170 10.01 -0.11 -11.59
C SER A 170 10.57 0.76 -10.47
N GLU A 171 10.39 0.33 -9.22
CA GLU A 171 10.77 1.07 -8.01
C GLU A 171 12.21 0.85 -7.55
N PHE A 172 13.05 0.21 -8.37
CA PHE A 172 14.43 -0.12 -8.03
C PHE A 172 14.59 -0.93 -6.71
N SER A 173 13.50 -1.53 -6.22
CA SER A 173 13.42 -2.24 -4.94
C SER A 173 14.26 -3.52 -4.93
N TYR A 174 14.64 -4.01 -6.11
CA TYR A 174 15.52 -5.16 -6.30
C TYR A 174 16.95 -4.97 -5.77
N ASN A 175 17.37 -3.74 -5.45
CA ASN A 175 18.69 -3.50 -4.85
C ASN A 175 18.84 -4.16 -3.46
N LYS A 176 17.71 -4.42 -2.79
CA LYS A 176 17.68 -5.20 -1.56
C LYS A 176 17.69 -6.70 -1.85
N LYS A 177 18.64 -7.42 -1.25
CA LYS A 177 18.82 -8.88 -1.44
C LYS A 177 17.53 -9.69 -1.28
N SER A 178 16.71 -9.41 -0.26
CA SER A 178 15.46 -10.13 -0.03
C SER A 178 14.44 -9.93 -1.16
N ASN A 179 14.39 -8.74 -1.74
CA ASN A 179 13.42 -8.38 -2.77
C ASN A 179 13.88 -8.95 -4.11
N PHE A 180 15.19 -8.94 -4.36
CA PHE A 180 15.78 -9.64 -5.51
C PHE A 180 15.52 -11.16 -5.48
N LEU A 181 15.53 -11.79 -4.31
CA LEU A 181 15.17 -13.21 -4.19
C LEU A 181 13.72 -13.47 -4.60
N PHE A 182 12.79 -12.59 -4.25
CA PHE A 182 11.39 -12.67 -4.71
C PHE A 182 11.29 -12.62 -6.24
N ILE A 183 12.03 -11.71 -6.89
CA ILE A 183 12.08 -11.59 -8.35
C ILE A 183 12.64 -12.87 -9.00
N LYS A 184 13.65 -13.48 -8.39
CA LYS A 184 14.25 -14.74 -8.88
C LYS A 184 13.30 -15.94 -8.87
N GLU A 185 12.21 -15.89 -8.10
CA GLU A 185 11.17 -16.92 -8.18
C GLU A 185 10.45 -16.92 -9.53
N PHE A 186 10.43 -15.77 -10.23
CA PHE A 186 9.88 -15.61 -11.58
C PHE A 186 10.94 -15.71 -12.66
N TYR A 187 12.13 -15.13 -12.39
CA TYR A 187 13.22 -15.05 -13.34
C TYR A 187 14.52 -15.63 -12.73
N PRO A 188 14.66 -16.96 -12.60
CA PRO A 188 15.75 -17.58 -11.83
C PRO A 188 17.16 -17.20 -12.30
N LYS A 189 17.30 -16.94 -13.60
CA LYS A 189 18.59 -16.60 -14.25
C LYS A 189 18.91 -15.10 -14.23
N VAL A 190 18.00 -14.24 -13.78
CA VAL A 190 18.20 -12.79 -13.79
C VAL A 190 19.36 -12.39 -12.87
N LYS A 191 20.13 -11.39 -13.30
CA LYS A 191 21.21 -10.75 -12.54
C LYS A 191 20.82 -9.28 -12.33
N ILE A 192 21.24 -8.68 -11.22
CA ILE A 192 20.95 -7.25 -10.92
C ILE A 192 21.37 -6.35 -12.08
N LYS A 193 22.56 -6.58 -12.65
CA LYS A 193 23.11 -5.82 -13.78
C LYS A 193 22.34 -5.97 -15.11
N THR A 194 21.45 -6.95 -15.23
CA THR A 194 20.68 -7.20 -16.47
C THR A 194 19.18 -7.17 -16.22
N ILE A 195 18.72 -6.59 -15.09
CA ILE A 195 17.32 -6.68 -14.68
C ILE A 195 16.37 -5.91 -15.63
N TYR A 196 16.89 -4.90 -16.32
CA TYR A 196 16.18 -4.14 -17.36
C TYR A 196 16.34 -4.71 -18.77
N ASN A 197 17.17 -5.73 -18.94
CA ASN A 197 17.39 -6.29 -20.27
C ASN A 197 16.13 -7.06 -20.65
N SER A 198 15.46 -6.65 -21.72
CA SER A 198 14.29 -7.32 -22.30
C SER A 198 14.59 -8.77 -22.73
N TYR A 199 15.87 -9.13 -22.85
CA TYR A 199 16.35 -10.49 -23.04
C TYR A 199 16.39 -11.25 -21.70
N ILE A 200 15.21 -11.57 -21.17
CA ILE A 200 15.06 -12.64 -20.18
C ILE A 200 14.64 -13.86 -20.99
N GLY A 201 15.64 -14.64 -21.41
CA GLY A 201 15.48 -15.78 -22.32
C GLY A 201 14.67 -16.94 -21.76
#